data_AF-A0A6C1BR62-F1
#
_entry.id   AF-A0A6C1BR62-F1
#
_cell.length_a   1.000
_cell.length_b   1.000
_cell.length_c   1.000
_cell.angle_alpha   90.00
_cell.angle_beta   90.00
_cell.angle_gamma   90.00
#
_symmetry.space_group_name_H-M   'P 1'
#
loop_
_entity.id
_entity.type
_entity.pdbx_description
1 polymer ?
#
loop_
_entity_poly.entity_id
_entity_poly.type
_entity_poly.pdbx_seq_one_letter_code
_entity_poly.pdbx_strand_id
1 'polypeptide(L)'
;MKVQKLFRNLPQDPASLEPFPDWQELSPTFEKLPIGDCTLLVASIQDEDFDKLLHIFQSREEAMGAFLSVAMEHGWEEVPQTYCIYHAQEINGKLIAGLSIEGQRSTYEQTTVEQMVQTMARVHRVVVYSSDLLTYIKDIYPEIDQKAYVIAREIAKKLGKAPELEELAKIYGMPIESLEERLSLIEKLLENPLRTPYGEVNLPPFSYPLAECE
;
A
#
# COMPACT_ATOMS: atom_id res chain seq x y z
N MET A 1 13.55 -7.93 -7.87
CA MET A 1 13.06 -7.07 -6.76
C MET A 1 12.93 -5.61 -7.22
N LYS A 2 11.98 -4.86 -6.66
CA LYS A 2 11.90 -3.40 -6.86
C LYS A 2 11.71 -2.67 -5.54
N VAL A 3 12.50 -1.63 -5.32
CA VAL A 3 12.34 -0.71 -4.18
C VAL A 3 12.16 0.71 -4.68
N GLN A 4 11.50 1.55 -3.89
CA GLN A 4 11.17 2.90 -4.29
C GLN A 4 11.28 3.88 -3.12
N LYS A 5 11.57 5.15 -3.44
CA LYS A 5 11.65 6.23 -2.45
C LYS A 5 11.28 7.57 -3.09
N LEU A 6 10.62 8.44 -2.32
CA LEU A 6 10.25 9.80 -2.74
C LEU A 6 11.32 10.80 -2.33
N PHE A 7 11.67 11.69 -3.24
CA PHE A 7 12.63 12.77 -3.04
C PHE A 7 12.03 14.11 -3.46
N ARG A 8 12.18 15.14 -2.63
CA ARG A 8 11.99 16.54 -3.05
C ARG A 8 13.12 16.98 -3.98
N ASN A 9 14.35 16.65 -3.58
CA ASN A 9 15.57 16.96 -4.34
C ASN A 9 16.35 15.67 -4.58
N LEU A 10 16.13 15.05 -5.73
CA LEU A 10 16.82 13.82 -6.08
C LEU A 10 18.31 14.10 -6.39
N PRO A 11 19.27 13.35 -5.80
CA PRO A 11 20.68 13.46 -6.17
C PRO A 11 20.92 13.20 -7.67
N GLN A 12 22.00 13.78 -8.20
CA GLN A 12 22.36 13.63 -9.61
C GLN A 12 22.65 12.17 -9.97
N ASP A 13 23.30 11.44 -9.06
CA ASP A 13 23.63 10.02 -9.19
C ASP A 13 22.79 9.16 -8.22
N PRO A 14 21.73 8.49 -8.70
CA PRO A 14 20.94 7.58 -7.90
C PRO A 14 21.72 6.41 -7.29
N ALA A 15 22.82 5.97 -7.91
CA ALA A 15 23.63 4.86 -7.41
C ALA A 15 24.44 5.24 -6.16
N SER A 16 24.58 6.54 -5.88
CA SER A 16 25.22 7.03 -4.65
C SER A 16 24.31 6.98 -3.41
N LEU A 17 23.02 6.69 -3.60
CA LEU A 17 22.05 6.58 -2.51
C LEU A 17 22.20 5.24 -1.78
N GLU A 18 22.18 5.25 -0.46
CA GLU A 18 22.12 4.01 0.31
C GLU A 18 20.87 3.19 -0.08
N PRO A 19 20.97 1.85 -0.16
CA PRO A 19 22.12 1.03 0.20
C PRO A 19 23.08 0.70 -0.97
N PHE A 20 22.88 1.25 -2.16
CA PHE A 20 23.57 0.77 -3.37
C PHE A 20 25.12 0.84 -3.33
N PRO A 21 25.77 1.82 -2.68
CA PRO A 21 27.23 1.87 -2.57
C PRO A 21 27.86 0.64 -1.90
N ASP A 22 27.14 0.03 -0.96
CA ASP A 22 27.60 -1.12 -0.17
C ASP A 22 27.21 -2.47 -0.81
N TRP A 23 26.37 -2.46 -1.85
CA TRP A 23 25.86 -3.66 -2.55
C TRP A 23 26.29 -3.68 -4.01
N GLN A 24 27.62 -3.60 -4.24
CA GLN A 24 28.23 -3.38 -5.55
C GLN A 24 28.05 -4.55 -6.53
N GLU A 25 27.74 -5.74 -6.05
CA GLU A 25 27.45 -6.92 -6.86
C GLU A 25 26.11 -6.80 -7.60
N LEU A 26 25.19 -6.00 -7.05
CA LEU A 26 23.88 -5.74 -7.63
C LEU A 26 23.99 -4.73 -8.77
N SER A 27 23.17 -4.89 -9.80
CA SER A 27 23.14 -3.99 -10.96
C SER A 27 21.77 -3.31 -11.07
N PRO A 28 21.47 -2.35 -10.16
CA PRO A 28 20.18 -1.67 -10.16
C PRO A 28 19.98 -0.81 -11.40
N THR A 29 18.76 -0.82 -11.91
CA THR A 29 18.29 0.16 -12.91
C THR A 29 17.32 1.13 -12.25
N PHE A 30 17.40 2.41 -12.62
CA PHE A 30 16.67 3.47 -11.95
C PHE A 30 15.67 4.14 -12.89
N GLU A 31 14.42 4.23 -12.45
CA GLU A 31 13.35 4.96 -13.12
C GLU A 31 12.93 6.16 -12.26
N LYS A 32 12.73 7.31 -12.90
CA LYS A 32 12.33 8.56 -12.25
C LYS A 32 10.93 8.95 -12.71
N LEU A 33 10.01 9.14 -11.77
CA LEU A 33 8.63 9.50 -12.04
C LEU A 33 8.27 10.79 -11.25
N PRO A 34 7.81 11.86 -11.92
CA PRO A 34 7.36 13.06 -11.22
C PRO A 34 6.01 12.82 -10.53
N ILE A 35 5.90 13.20 -9.25
CA ILE A 35 4.68 13.09 -8.44
C ILE A 35 4.50 14.38 -7.65
N GLY A 36 3.60 15.25 -8.12
CA GLY A 36 3.43 16.58 -7.53
C GLY A 36 4.75 17.35 -7.53
N ASP A 37 5.17 17.81 -6.35
CA ASP A 37 6.43 18.53 -6.15
C ASP A 37 7.62 17.59 -5.86
N CYS A 38 7.45 16.28 -6.04
CA CYS A 38 8.44 15.26 -5.70
C CYS A 38 8.81 14.41 -6.91
N THR A 39 9.92 13.69 -6.77
CA THR A 39 10.37 12.66 -7.71
C THR A 39 10.37 11.31 -7.02
N LEU A 40 9.58 10.37 -7.52
CA LEU A 40 9.69 8.97 -7.16
C LEU A 40 10.86 8.35 -7.91
N LEU A 41 11.80 7.80 -7.18
CA LEU A 41 12.85 6.97 -7.72
C LEU A 41 12.47 5.51 -7.48
N VAL A 42 12.40 4.71 -8.54
CA VAL A 42 12.22 3.26 -8.48
C VAL A 42 13.52 2.60 -8.88
N ALA A 43 14.11 1.81 -7.98
CA ALA A 43 15.26 0.97 -8.26
C ALA A 43 14.78 -0.46 -8.53
N SER A 44 15.14 -1.00 -9.70
CA SER A 44 14.84 -2.37 -10.11
C SER A 44 16.11 -3.20 -10.15
N ILE A 45 16.16 -4.27 -9.38
CA ILE A 45 17.26 -5.23 -9.31
C ILE A 45 16.74 -6.57 -9.80
N GLN A 46 17.46 -7.21 -10.73
CA GLN A 46 17.07 -8.54 -11.21
C GLN A 46 17.32 -9.58 -10.10
N ASP A 47 16.44 -10.56 -9.98
CA ASP A 47 16.56 -11.56 -8.89
C ASP A 47 17.86 -12.38 -9.03
N GLU A 48 18.34 -12.58 -10.27
CA GLU A 48 19.61 -13.26 -10.57
C GLU A 48 20.85 -12.49 -10.11
N ASP A 49 20.76 -11.17 -9.89
CA ASP A 49 21.90 -10.43 -9.34
C ASP A 49 22.23 -10.88 -7.91
N PHE A 50 21.23 -11.31 -7.15
CA PHE A 50 21.42 -11.82 -5.79
C PHE A 50 22.14 -13.18 -5.77
N ASP A 51 22.17 -13.92 -6.89
CA ASP A 51 22.93 -15.18 -6.98
C ASP A 51 24.45 -14.95 -6.84
N LYS A 52 24.93 -13.75 -7.17
CA LYS A 52 26.33 -13.36 -7.00
C LYS A 52 26.74 -13.33 -5.53
N LEU A 53 25.77 -13.18 -4.62
CA LEU A 53 25.97 -13.04 -3.17
C LEU A 53 25.85 -14.37 -2.41
N LEU A 54 25.64 -15.50 -3.09
CA LEU A 54 25.49 -16.82 -2.46
C LEU A 54 26.78 -17.35 -1.81
N HIS A 55 27.89 -16.64 -1.94
CA HIS A 55 29.10 -16.90 -1.17
C HIS A 55 29.07 -16.30 0.24
N ILE A 56 28.13 -15.38 0.50
CA ILE A 56 27.87 -14.71 1.78
C ILE A 56 26.58 -15.23 2.42
N PHE A 57 25.51 -15.34 1.62
CA PHE A 57 24.19 -15.78 2.05
C PHE A 57 23.90 -17.24 1.67
N GLN A 58 23.07 -17.92 2.45
CA GLN A 58 22.69 -19.32 2.24
C GLN A 58 21.72 -19.50 1.07
N SER A 59 20.93 -18.48 0.75
CA SER A 59 20.01 -18.50 -0.39
C SER A 59 19.79 -17.11 -0.99
N ARG A 60 19.17 -17.09 -2.18
CA ARG A 60 18.78 -15.85 -2.86
C ARG A 60 17.78 -15.07 -2.03
N GLU A 61 16.79 -15.76 -1.45
CA GLU A 61 15.75 -15.18 -0.61
C GLU A 61 16.35 -14.53 0.64
N GLU A 62 17.38 -15.13 1.24
CA GLU A 62 18.09 -14.53 2.36
C GLU A 62 18.83 -13.24 1.93
N ALA A 63 19.54 -13.26 0.80
CA ALA A 63 20.21 -12.07 0.27
C ALA A 63 19.24 -10.93 -0.06
N MET A 64 18.10 -11.26 -0.67
CA MET A 64 17.01 -10.32 -0.97
C MET A 64 16.41 -9.73 0.31
N GLY A 65 16.15 -10.58 1.32
CA GLY A 65 15.62 -10.14 2.62
C GLY A 65 16.60 -9.23 3.38
N ALA A 66 17.89 -9.54 3.34
CA ALA A 66 18.93 -8.71 3.93
C ALA A 66 19.02 -7.34 3.23
N PHE A 67 19.05 -7.32 1.89
CA PHE A 67 19.04 -6.08 1.13
C PHE A 67 17.81 -5.22 1.44
N LEU A 68 16.62 -5.83 1.44
CA LEU A 68 15.38 -5.12 1.71
C LEU A 68 15.36 -4.52 3.12
N SER A 69 15.87 -5.25 4.12
CA SER A 69 15.96 -4.75 5.49
C SER A 69 16.81 -3.48 5.57
N VAL A 70 18.00 -3.49 4.95
CA VAL A 70 18.89 -2.31 4.89
C VAL A 70 18.23 -1.18 4.09
N ALA A 71 17.60 -1.49 2.95
CA ALA A 71 16.89 -0.50 2.15
C ALA A 71 15.79 0.20 2.96
N MET A 72 15.00 -0.56 3.74
CA MET A 72 13.96 -0.03 4.62
C MET A 72 14.52 0.84 5.75
N GLU A 73 15.67 0.50 6.32
CA GLU A 73 16.37 1.36 7.29
C GLU A 73 16.75 2.72 6.71
N HIS A 74 17.04 2.77 5.40
CA HIS A 74 17.31 4.00 4.66
C HIS A 74 16.06 4.65 4.03
N GLY A 75 14.85 4.22 4.43
CA GLY A 75 13.59 4.82 4.01
C GLY A 75 13.13 4.43 2.60
N TRP A 76 13.72 3.38 2.02
CA TRP A 76 13.17 2.76 0.83
C TRP A 76 12.02 1.84 1.19
N GLU A 77 11.11 1.68 0.24
CA GLU A 77 9.98 0.79 0.38
C GLU A 77 9.98 -0.23 -0.76
N GLU A 78 9.69 -1.50 -0.47
CA GLU A 78 9.42 -2.48 -1.53
C GLU A 78 8.21 -2.03 -2.35
N VAL A 79 8.31 -2.04 -3.69
CA VAL A 79 7.19 -1.66 -4.55
C VAL A 79 6.05 -2.67 -4.36
N PRO A 80 4.89 -2.25 -3.81
CA PRO A 80 3.80 -3.15 -3.53
C PRO A 80 3.27 -3.83 -4.79
N GLN A 81 3.24 -5.16 -4.79
CA GLN A 81 2.68 -5.95 -5.91
C GLN A 81 1.27 -6.44 -5.64
N THR A 82 0.90 -6.58 -4.36
CA THR A 82 -0.38 -7.15 -3.93
C THR A 82 -1.03 -6.23 -2.92
N TYR A 83 -2.36 -6.21 -2.92
CA TYR A 83 -3.14 -5.49 -1.93
C TYR A 83 -4.38 -6.27 -1.56
N CYS A 84 -4.93 -5.95 -0.39
CA CYS A 84 -6.28 -6.34 0.00
C CYS A 84 -7.09 -5.08 0.30
N ILE A 85 -8.42 -5.16 0.17
CA ILE A 85 -9.33 -4.12 0.64
C ILE A 85 -9.93 -4.57 1.96
N TYR A 86 -9.87 -3.72 2.97
CA TYR A 86 -10.41 -3.97 4.28
C TYR A 86 -11.54 -2.99 4.62
N HIS A 87 -12.61 -3.52 5.21
CA HIS A 87 -13.68 -2.74 5.81
C HIS A 87 -14.25 -3.47 7.03
N ALA A 88 -14.90 -2.74 7.92
CA ALA A 88 -15.61 -3.33 9.05
C ALA A 88 -16.89 -2.54 9.31
N GLN A 89 -17.94 -3.24 9.70
CA GLN A 89 -19.21 -2.62 10.07
C GLN A 89 -19.89 -3.38 11.19
N GLU A 90 -20.73 -2.69 11.95
CA GLU A 90 -21.55 -3.33 12.97
C GLU A 90 -22.83 -3.89 12.36
N ILE A 91 -23.09 -5.18 12.55
CA ILE A 91 -24.31 -5.87 12.14
C ILE A 91 -24.91 -6.52 13.39
N ASN A 92 -26.15 -6.13 13.75
CA ASN A 92 -26.88 -6.68 14.90
C ASN A 92 -26.09 -6.64 16.23
N GLY A 93 -25.38 -5.53 16.51
CA GLY A 93 -24.59 -5.40 17.74
C GLY A 93 -23.23 -6.10 17.71
N LYS A 94 -22.83 -6.66 16.56
CA LYS A 94 -21.55 -7.36 16.39
C LYS A 94 -20.71 -6.69 15.31
N LEU A 95 -19.44 -6.46 15.59
CA LEU A 95 -18.49 -6.01 14.58
C LEU A 95 -18.17 -7.17 13.64
N ILE A 96 -18.39 -6.95 12.34
CA ILE A 96 -18.05 -7.89 11.27
C ILE A 96 -17.05 -7.21 10.34
N ALA A 97 -15.95 -7.89 10.08
CA ALA A 97 -14.89 -7.44 9.20
C ALA A 97 -15.00 -8.10 7.83
N GLY A 98 -14.60 -7.38 6.80
CA GLY A 98 -14.63 -7.80 5.41
C GLY A 98 -13.28 -7.58 4.75
N LEU A 99 -12.86 -8.56 3.96
CA LEU A 99 -11.63 -8.52 3.20
C LEU A 99 -11.92 -8.85 1.73
N SER A 100 -11.37 -8.08 0.80
CA SER A 100 -11.33 -8.42 -0.63
C SER A 100 -9.88 -8.62 -1.07
N ILE A 101 -9.56 -9.77 -1.63
CA ILE A 101 -8.25 -10.07 -2.24
C ILE A 101 -8.51 -10.64 -3.62
N GLU A 102 -7.96 -9.99 -4.66
CA GLU A 102 -8.12 -10.43 -6.06
C GLU A 102 -9.59 -10.68 -6.45
N GLY A 103 -10.50 -9.83 -5.96
CA GLY A 103 -11.94 -9.93 -6.18
C GLY A 103 -12.67 -10.99 -5.34
N GLN A 104 -11.94 -11.84 -4.59
CA GLN A 104 -12.53 -12.78 -3.65
C GLN A 104 -12.83 -12.07 -2.32
N ARG A 105 -14.10 -12.08 -1.94
CA ARG A 105 -14.58 -11.42 -0.71
C ARG A 105 -14.77 -12.45 0.39
N SER A 106 -14.33 -12.11 1.58
CA SER A 106 -14.45 -12.94 2.78
C SER A 106 -14.90 -12.08 3.95
N THR A 107 -15.69 -12.67 4.84
CA THR A 107 -16.18 -12.02 6.05
C THR A 107 -15.64 -12.73 7.28
N TYR A 108 -15.37 -11.95 8.32
CA TYR A 108 -14.75 -12.42 9.54
C TYR A 108 -15.51 -11.86 10.73
N GLU A 109 -15.81 -12.73 11.68
CA GLU A 109 -16.38 -12.37 12.97
C GLU A 109 -15.25 -12.16 13.99
N GLN A 110 -15.59 -11.68 15.19
CA GLN A 110 -14.64 -11.48 16.28
C GLN A 110 -13.77 -12.72 16.58
N THR A 111 -14.32 -13.93 16.38
CA THR A 111 -13.61 -15.20 16.64
C THR A 111 -12.60 -15.58 15.55
N THR A 112 -12.65 -14.96 14.37
CA THR A 112 -11.80 -15.29 13.23
C THR A 112 -10.93 -14.11 12.75
N VAL A 113 -10.89 -13.01 13.51
CA VAL A 113 -10.10 -11.81 13.15
C VAL A 113 -8.60 -12.11 13.07
N GLU A 114 -8.07 -13.01 13.90
CA GLU A 114 -6.65 -13.41 13.80
C GLU A 114 -6.32 -14.06 12.45
N GLN A 115 -7.25 -14.88 11.91
CA GLN A 115 -7.08 -15.50 10.59
C GLN A 115 -7.10 -14.45 9.48
N MET A 116 -7.96 -13.44 9.62
CA MET A 116 -7.97 -12.28 8.72
C MET A 116 -6.64 -11.54 8.75
N VAL A 117 -6.11 -11.23 9.95
CA VAL A 117 -4.82 -10.53 10.11
C VAL A 117 -3.68 -11.34 9.50
N GLN A 118 -3.62 -12.65 9.72
CA GLN A 118 -2.62 -13.51 9.08
C GLN A 118 -2.68 -13.47 7.56
N THR A 119 -3.89 -13.31 7.01
CA THR A 119 -4.10 -13.16 5.57
C THR A 119 -3.65 -11.79 5.08
N MET A 120 -4.00 -10.72 5.81
CA MET A 120 -3.56 -9.35 5.54
C MET A 120 -2.04 -9.16 5.68
N ALA A 121 -1.39 -9.90 6.58
CA ALA A 121 0.05 -9.84 6.77
C ALA A 121 0.84 -10.28 5.53
N ARG A 122 0.26 -11.14 4.70
CA ARG A 122 0.86 -11.68 3.47
C ARG A 122 0.77 -10.74 2.27
N VAL A 123 -0.01 -9.67 2.35
CA VAL A 123 -0.09 -8.66 1.28
C VAL A 123 0.82 -7.47 1.59
N HIS A 124 1.26 -6.78 0.53
CA HIS A 124 2.10 -5.59 0.65
C HIS A 124 1.30 -4.38 1.14
N ARG A 125 0.03 -4.25 0.70
CA ARG A 125 -0.82 -3.09 0.97
C ARG A 125 -2.19 -3.49 1.50
N VAL A 126 -2.69 -2.67 2.42
CA VAL A 126 -4.07 -2.74 2.90
C VAL A 126 -4.78 -1.45 2.49
N VAL A 127 -5.71 -1.57 1.56
CA VAL A 127 -6.54 -0.46 1.12
C VAL A 127 -7.72 -0.33 2.07
N VAL A 128 -7.90 0.87 2.61
CA VAL A 128 -9.07 1.25 3.39
C VAL A 128 -9.62 2.57 2.92
N TYR A 129 -10.92 2.77 3.15
CA TYR A 129 -11.51 4.08 2.89
C TYR A 129 -11.08 5.12 3.93
N SER A 130 -11.34 4.84 5.21
CA SER A 130 -10.99 5.68 6.37
C SER A 130 -9.99 4.96 7.28
N SER A 131 -9.10 5.74 7.92
CA SER A 131 -8.18 5.26 8.96
C SER A 131 -8.89 4.73 10.20
N ASP A 132 -10.12 5.17 10.46
CA ASP A 132 -10.90 4.75 11.63
C ASP A 132 -11.20 3.25 11.61
N LEU A 133 -11.17 2.63 10.44
CA LEU A 133 -11.35 1.18 10.33
C LEU A 133 -10.16 0.42 10.91
N LEU A 134 -8.96 1.00 10.82
CA LEU A 134 -7.73 0.33 11.27
C LEU A 134 -7.69 0.17 12.79
N THR A 135 -8.37 1.04 13.54
CA THR A 135 -8.37 0.98 15.01
C THR A 135 -8.98 -0.33 15.52
N TYR A 136 -9.88 -0.97 14.77
CA TYR A 136 -10.49 -2.23 15.17
C TYR A 136 -9.54 -3.43 15.16
N ILE A 137 -8.43 -3.33 14.44
CA ILE A 137 -7.45 -4.43 14.30
C ILE A 137 -6.07 -4.04 14.81
N LYS A 138 -5.88 -2.81 15.29
CA LYS A 138 -4.57 -2.29 15.69
C LYS A 138 -3.95 -3.04 16.86
N ASP A 139 -4.78 -3.53 17.78
CA ASP A 139 -4.32 -4.30 18.95
C ASP A 139 -3.71 -5.66 18.57
N ILE A 140 -4.11 -6.23 17.44
CA ILE A 140 -3.67 -7.54 16.94
C ILE A 140 -2.75 -7.43 15.71
N TYR A 141 -2.74 -6.27 15.04
CA TYR A 141 -1.89 -5.98 13.90
C TYR A 141 -1.31 -4.56 13.98
N PRO A 142 -0.37 -4.30 14.91
CA PRO A 142 0.12 -2.95 15.20
C PRO A 142 0.78 -2.24 14.00
N GLU A 143 1.44 -2.98 13.11
CA GLU A 143 2.17 -2.48 11.95
C GLU A 143 1.27 -2.13 10.74
N ILE A 144 -0.05 -2.29 10.86
CA ILE A 144 -1.02 -2.02 9.79
C ILE A 144 -0.90 -0.60 9.20
N ASP A 145 -0.57 0.39 10.04
CA ASP A 145 -0.44 1.79 9.60
C ASP A 145 0.64 1.96 8.52
N GLN A 146 1.69 1.11 8.55
CA GLN A 146 2.79 1.12 7.59
C GLN A 146 2.41 0.48 6.25
N LYS A 147 1.28 -0.23 6.19
CA LYS A 147 0.76 -0.85 4.96
C LYS A 147 -0.51 -0.18 4.45
N ALA A 148 -1.09 0.74 5.22
CA ALA A 148 -2.40 1.29 4.96
C ALA A 148 -2.40 2.37 3.87
N TYR A 149 -2.99 2.04 2.73
CA TYR A 149 -3.38 3.00 1.70
C TYR A 149 -4.80 3.52 2.00
N VAL A 150 -4.90 4.77 2.46
CA VAL A 150 -6.17 5.37 2.92
C VAL A 150 -6.73 6.29 1.83
N ILE A 151 -7.81 5.86 1.16
CA ILE A 151 -8.40 6.60 0.03
C ILE A 151 -8.87 7.99 0.45
N ALA A 152 -9.56 8.13 1.59
CA ALA A 152 -10.05 9.42 2.05
C ALA A 152 -8.90 10.43 2.25
N ARG A 153 -7.74 9.98 2.76
CA ARG A 153 -6.55 10.81 2.92
C ARG A 153 -6.03 11.32 1.57
N GLU A 154 -5.97 10.46 0.56
CA GLU A 154 -5.50 10.84 -0.78
C GLU A 154 -6.47 11.78 -1.50
N ILE A 155 -7.78 11.62 -1.30
CA ILE A 155 -8.79 12.59 -1.77
C ILE A 155 -8.59 13.94 -1.07
N ALA A 156 -8.48 13.93 0.26
CA ALA A 156 -8.37 15.14 1.08
C ALA A 156 -7.09 15.94 0.76
N LYS A 157 -5.96 15.28 0.49
CA LYS A 157 -4.72 15.94 0.04
C LYS A 157 -4.92 16.77 -1.22
N LYS A 158 -5.83 16.36 -2.12
CA LYS A 158 -6.05 17.02 -3.43
C LYS A 158 -7.22 18.00 -3.44
N LEU A 159 -8.30 17.69 -2.70
CA LEU A 159 -9.54 18.47 -2.72
C LEU A 159 -9.82 19.21 -1.40
N GLY A 160 -8.93 19.10 -0.41
CA GLY A 160 -9.06 19.70 0.93
C GLY A 160 -10.00 18.97 1.88
N LYS A 161 -10.82 18.04 1.38
CA LYS A 161 -11.70 17.17 2.17
C LYS A 161 -12.08 15.90 1.42
N ALA A 162 -12.33 14.83 2.16
CA ALA A 162 -12.94 13.62 1.64
C ALA A 162 -14.46 13.65 1.89
N PRO A 163 -15.29 13.20 0.94
CA PRO A 163 -16.69 12.90 1.22
C PRO A 163 -16.81 11.69 2.15
N GLU A 164 -18.02 11.33 2.57
CA GLU A 164 -18.30 10.05 3.21
C GLU A 164 -18.50 8.93 2.17
N LEU A 165 -18.33 7.67 2.58
CA LEU A 165 -18.51 6.52 1.69
C LEU A 165 -19.96 6.46 1.14
N GLU A 166 -20.94 6.85 1.95
CA GLU A 166 -22.36 6.99 1.61
C GLU A 166 -22.63 8.03 0.52
N GLU A 167 -21.86 9.12 0.49
CA GLU A 167 -21.99 10.14 -0.54
C GLU A 167 -21.43 9.64 -1.87
N LEU A 168 -20.29 8.95 -1.82
CA LEU A 168 -19.71 8.31 -3.00
C LEU A 168 -20.64 7.22 -3.56
N ALA A 169 -21.23 6.40 -2.70
CA ALA A 169 -22.21 5.38 -3.11
C ALA A 169 -23.34 5.97 -3.98
N LYS A 170 -23.88 7.13 -3.59
CA LYS A 170 -24.92 7.84 -4.35
C LYS A 170 -24.42 8.34 -5.70
N ILE A 171 -23.20 8.88 -5.76
CA ILE A 171 -22.59 9.36 -7.02
C ILE A 171 -22.41 8.21 -8.01
N TYR A 172 -21.96 7.06 -7.51
CA TYR A 172 -21.68 5.88 -8.34
C TYR A 172 -22.92 4.99 -8.55
N GLY A 173 -24.06 5.30 -7.92
CA GLY A 173 -25.28 4.50 -8.01
C GLY A 173 -25.12 3.09 -7.46
N MET A 174 -24.25 2.91 -6.46
CA MET A 174 -23.95 1.61 -5.85
C MET A 174 -24.63 1.49 -4.48
N PRO A 175 -25.22 0.32 -4.15
CA PRO A 175 -25.66 0.04 -2.79
C PRO A 175 -24.44 -0.10 -1.86
N ILE A 176 -24.66 0.05 -0.56
CA ILE A 176 -23.64 -0.05 0.51
C ILE A 176 -24.22 -0.60 1.82
N GLU A 177 -25.31 -1.36 1.74
CA GLU A 177 -26.01 -1.87 2.92
C GLU A 177 -25.26 -3.06 3.53
N SER A 178 -24.62 -3.85 2.66
CA SER A 178 -23.80 -4.99 3.04
C SER A 178 -22.31 -4.70 2.98
N LEU A 179 -21.54 -5.50 3.72
CA LEU A 179 -20.09 -5.41 3.74
C LEU A 179 -19.48 -5.71 2.37
N GLU A 180 -20.05 -6.66 1.62
CA GLU A 180 -19.61 -6.99 0.26
C GLU A 180 -19.81 -5.82 -0.71
N GLU A 181 -20.93 -5.11 -0.59
CA GLU A 181 -21.21 -3.92 -1.39
C GLU A 181 -20.25 -2.77 -1.06
N ARG A 182 -19.95 -2.56 0.23
CA ARG A 182 -18.94 -1.57 0.66
C ARG A 182 -17.56 -1.90 0.12
N LEU A 183 -17.13 -3.16 0.19
CA LEU A 183 -15.87 -3.60 -0.42
C LEU A 183 -15.86 -3.38 -1.93
N SER A 184 -16.97 -3.66 -2.61
CA SER A 184 -17.12 -3.44 -4.05
C SER A 184 -17.03 -1.96 -4.42
N LEU A 185 -17.63 -1.09 -3.61
CA LEU A 185 -17.50 0.36 -3.80
C LEU A 185 -16.04 0.80 -3.60
N ILE A 186 -15.38 0.37 -2.52
CA ILE A 186 -13.97 0.74 -2.28
C ILE A 186 -13.07 0.27 -3.42
N GLU A 187 -13.29 -0.93 -3.94
CA GLU A 187 -12.61 -1.45 -5.13
C GLU A 187 -12.83 -0.54 -6.34
N LYS A 188 -14.08 -0.12 -6.57
CA LYS A 188 -14.43 0.82 -7.64
C LYS A 188 -13.74 2.18 -7.49
N LEU A 189 -13.54 2.66 -6.26
CA LEU A 189 -12.86 3.93 -5.98
C LEU A 189 -11.36 3.90 -6.30
N LEU A 190 -10.76 2.72 -6.48
CA LEU A 190 -9.37 2.62 -6.95
C LEU A 190 -9.23 2.88 -8.46
N GLU A 191 -10.34 2.89 -9.20
CA GLU A 191 -10.34 3.22 -10.63
C GLU A 191 -10.30 4.74 -10.85
N ASN A 192 -9.31 5.20 -11.63
CA ASN A 192 -9.18 6.60 -12.00
C ASN A 192 -9.94 6.93 -13.29
N PRO A 193 -10.53 8.14 -13.41
CA PRO A 193 -10.64 9.18 -12.38
C PRO A 193 -11.74 8.90 -11.36
N LEU A 194 -11.52 9.28 -10.11
CA LEU A 194 -12.52 9.22 -9.03
C LEU A 194 -13.37 10.49 -9.04
N ARG A 195 -14.70 10.33 -9.04
CA ARG A 195 -15.69 11.42 -8.95
C ARG A 195 -16.13 11.65 -7.51
N THR A 196 -16.01 12.87 -7.03
CA THR A 196 -16.50 13.30 -5.71
C THR A 196 -17.54 14.40 -5.84
N PRO A 197 -18.27 14.75 -4.76
CA PRO A 197 -19.11 15.95 -4.74
C PRO A 197 -18.33 17.26 -4.94
N TYR A 198 -17.00 17.21 -4.85
CA TYR A 198 -16.11 18.38 -4.87
C TYR A 198 -15.27 18.48 -6.16
N GLY A 199 -15.45 17.54 -7.09
CA GLY A 199 -14.71 17.46 -8.35
C GLY A 199 -14.15 16.07 -8.64
N GLU A 200 -13.46 15.95 -9.77
CA GLU A 200 -12.76 14.72 -10.15
C GLU A 200 -11.31 14.74 -9.66
N VAL A 201 -10.83 13.58 -9.21
CA VAL A 201 -9.47 13.41 -8.70
C VAL A 201 -8.86 12.12 -9.23
N ASN A 202 -7.61 12.19 -9.67
CA ASN A 202 -6.81 11.00 -9.95
C ASN A 202 -6.08 10.61 -8.67
N LEU A 203 -6.45 9.49 -8.06
CA LEU A 203 -5.72 8.94 -6.93
C LEU A 203 -4.38 8.36 -7.40
N PRO A 204 -3.31 8.49 -6.59
CA PRO A 204 -2.11 7.70 -6.83
C PRO A 204 -2.46 6.19 -6.79
N PRO A 205 -1.74 5.33 -7.53
CA PRO A 205 -1.95 3.90 -7.42
C PRO A 205 -1.53 3.40 -6.02
N PHE A 206 -2.10 2.27 -5.58
CA PHE A 206 -1.76 1.66 -4.28
C PHE A 206 -0.26 1.32 -4.13
N SER A 207 0.42 1.15 -5.27
CA SER A 207 1.85 0.86 -5.35
C SER A 207 2.72 2.07 -5.06
N TYR A 208 2.18 3.28 -4.90
CA TYR A 208 2.99 4.43 -4.50
C TYR A 208 3.47 4.32 -3.04
N PRO A 209 4.60 4.98 -2.70
CA PRO A 209 5.06 5.01 -1.33
C PRO A 209 4.06 5.68 -0.40
N LEU A 210 3.98 5.19 0.84
CA LEU A 210 3.14 5.83 1.86
C LEU A 210 3.84 7.00 2.56
N ALA A 211 5.17 7.00 2.55
CA ALA A 211 5.97 8.07 3.13
C ALA A 211 5.79 9.40 2.40
N GLU A 212 5.94 10.52 3.12
CA GLU A 212 6.04 11.83 2.50
C GLU A 212 7.40 12.02 1.85
N CYS A 213 7.51 13.02 0.98
CA CYS A 213 8.77 13.32 0.31
C CYS A 213 9.80 13.89 1.27
N GLU A 214 10.99 13.28 1.29
CA GLU A 214 12.18 13.78 1.97
C GLU A 214 12.83 14.96 1.23
#